data_AF-A0A090Q124-F1
#
_entry.id   AF-A0A090Q124-F1
#
_cell.length_a   1.000
_cell.length_b   1.000
_cell.length_c   1.000
_cell.angle_alpha   90.00
_cell.angle_beta   90.00
_cell.angle_gamma   90.00
#
_symmetry.space_group_name_H-M   'P 1'
#
loop_
_entity.id
_entity.type
_entity.pdbx_description
1 polymer ?
#
loop_
_entity_poly.entity_id
_entity_poly.type
_entity_poly.pdbx_seq_one_letter_code
_entity_poly.pdbx_strand_id
1 'polypeptide(L)'
;MLDSIADSRDFAYYQLGVIYKEKFKRNDLAIDRFTRLLDFEPVEKLELPALYNLYLIYKEDSKTPNAQKASLYKNKIISEYPDSRYAELLRNPESKLDNSETPLAVYNRLYKMYEAEQYDQVIALVPEYVKIFNGDEIVPRLELLKAFASGRLYGFQAYKRGIDYVALNYPNSEIGKSAQDLVKKAESLKIPEVYLPEDGLTDFKLVYRFNKSEQSAIDNLTAALDDAFAKAEYSFTYSTDVYNENEKLLVIHGFNTKLGAKGLGELLQKPENGYNISRPYIAIATENYKIIQVYKSLDKYTAEMK
;
A
#
# COMPACT_ATOMS: atom_id res chain seq x y z
N MET A 1 -12.34 28.56 10.30
CA MET A 1 -11.70 28.41 11.64
C MET A 1 -12.63 27.71 12.63
N LEU A 2 -13.96 27.84 12.52
CA LEU A 2 -14.93 27.02 13.26
C LEU A 2 -14.96 25.55 12.79
N ASP A 3 -14.86 25.30 11.47
CA ASP A 3 -14.89 23.94 10.91
C ASP A 3 -13.78 23.01 11.45
N SER A 4 -12.57 23.52 11.67
CA SER A 4 -11.46 22.70 12.17
C SER A 4 -11.64 22.26 13.63
N ILE A 5 -12.37 23.04 14.44
CA ILE A 5 -12.63 22.71 15.85
C ILE A 5 -13.74 21.65 15.93
N ALA A 6 -14.79 21.80 15.12
CA ALA A 6 -15.86 20.80 15.02
C ALA A 6 -15.31 19.46 14.53
N ASP A 7 -14.52 19.47 13.45
CA ASP A 7 -13.87 18.26 12.91
C ASP A 7 -12.96 17.58 13.94
N SER A 8 -12.18 18.37 14.68
CA SER A 8 -11.28 17.84 15.73
C SER A 8 -12.04 17.23 16.89
N ARG A 9 -13.15 17.86 17.30
CA ARG A 9 -14.05 17.33 18.34
C ARG A 9 -14.66 16.01 17.88
N ASP A 10 -15.26 15.99 16.69
CA ASP A 10 -15.99 14.83 16.18
C ASP A 10 -15.05 13.64 16.00
N PHE A 11 -13.85 13.90 15.48
CA PHE A 11 -12.79 12.91 15.44
C PHE A 11 -12.43 12.41 16.85
N ALA A 12 -12.21 13.29 17.82
CA ALA A 12 -11.89 12.87 19.19
C ALA A 12 -12.99 11.99 19.83
N TYR A 13 -14.26 12.30 19.60
CA TYR A 13 -15.38 11.47 20.08
C TYR A 13 -15.41 10.09 19.42
N TYR A 14 -15.23 10.03 18.10
CA TYR A 14 -15.09 8.76 17.37
C TYR A 14 -13.96 7.91 17.95
N GLN A 15 -12.79 8.53 18.14
CA GLN A 15 -11.59 7.88 18.63
C GLN A 15 -11.79 7.33 20.04
N LEU A 16 -12.42 8.09 20.94
CA LEU A 16 -12.76 7.63 22.29
C LEU A 16 -13.75 6.47 22.26
N GLY A 17 -14.76 6.51 21.37
CA GLY A 17 -15.69 5.39 21.18
C GLY A 17 -14.97 4.10 20.81
N VAL A 18 -14.05 4.19 19.84
CA VAL A 18 -13.20 3.06 19.44
C VAL A 18 -12.28 2.62 20.58
N ILE A 19 -11.67 3.55 21.35
CA ILE A 19 -10.84 3.21 22.53
C ILE A 19 -11.63 2.37 23.52
N TYR A 20 -12.81 2.86 23.92
CA TYR A 20 -13.60 2.20 24.95
C TYR A 20 -14.07 0.82 24.51
N LYS A 21 -14.51 0.69 23.25
CA LYS A 21 -14.91 -0.60 22.68
C LYS A 21 -13.74 -1.57 22.59
N GLU A 22 -12.65 -1.16 21.94
CA GLU A 22 -11.60 -2.11 21.53
C GLU A 22 -10.60 -2.39 22.64
N LYS A 23 -10.15 -1.36 23.37
CA LYS A 23 -9.11 -1.52 24.41
C LYS A 23 -9.66 -1.85 25.77
N PHE A 24 -10.68 -1.10 26.20
CA PHE A 24 -11.21 -1.24 27.55
C PHE A 24 -12.37 -2.22 27.64
N LYS A 25 -12.89 -2.69 26.49
CA LYS A 25 -14.08 -3.55 26.40
C LYS A 25 -15.27 -2.97 27.20
N ARG A 26 -15.38 -1.63 27.21
CA ARG A 26 -16.43 -0.85 27.89
C ARG A 26 -17.46 -0.39 26.88
N ASN A 27 -18.35 -1.31 26.52
CA ASN A 27 -19.42 -1.09 25.55
C ASN A 27 -20.35 0.08 25.95
N ASP A 28 -20.60 0.26 27.25
CA ASP A 28 -21.37 1.39 27.79
C ASP A 28 -20.75 2.76 27.45
N LEU A 29 -19.45 2.91 27.68
CA LEU A 29 -18.72 4.14 27.38
C LEU A 29 -18.55 4.34 25.87
N ALA A 30 -18.35 3.27 25.12
CA ALA A 30 -18.29 3.33 23.67
C ALA A 30 -19.61 3.83 23.06
N ILE A 31 -20.74 3.30 23.54
CA ILE A 31 -22.09 3.74 23.15
C ILE A 31 -22.27 5.24 23.44
N ASP A 32 -21.93 5.72 24.64
CA ASP A 32 -22.02 7.14 25.00
C ASP A 32 -21.23 8.02 24.02
N ARG A 33 -19.99 7.62 23.66
CA ARG A 33 -19.17 8.42 22.73
C ARG A 33 -19.71 8.40 21.30
N PHE A 34 -20.11 7.24 20.79
CA PHE A 34 -20.63 7.15 19.42
C PHE A 34 -21.99 7.84 19.27
N THR A 35 -22.89 7.68 20.24
CA THR A 35 -24.19 8.38 20.20
C THR A 35 -24.01 9.90 20.24
N ARG A 36 -23.15 10.39 21.14
CA ARG A 36 -22.84 11.82 21.26
C ARG A 36 -22.12 12.40 20.06
N LEU A 37 -21.31 11.59 19.37
CA LEU A 37 -20.76 11.94 18.07
C LEU A 37 -21.87 12.13 17.03
N LEU A 38 -22.85 11.21 16.97
CA LEU A 38 -23.95 11.31 16.02
C LEU A 38 -24.86 12.53 16.28
N ASP A 39 -25.00 12.95 17.54
CA ASP A 39 -25.71 14.19 17.91
C ASP A 39 -25.05 15.46 17.34
N PHE A 40 -23.78 15.38 16.91
CA PHE A 40 -23.06 16.49 16.29
C PHE A 40 -23.20 16.57 14.78
N GLU A 41 -23.94 15.65 14.14
CA GLU A 41 -24.09 15.55 12.69
C GLU A 41 -22.72 15.55 11.97
N PRO A 42 -21.83 14.61 12.31
CA PRO A 42 -20.48 14.60 11.80
C PRO A 42 -20.49 14.25 10.31
N VAL A 43 -19.42 14.58 9.60
CA VAL A 43 -19.27 14.16 8.21
C VAL A 43 -19.35 12.64 8.06
N GLU A 44 -19.85 12.17 6.91
CA GLU A 44 -20.12 10.75 6.63
C GLU A 44 -18.95 9.81 6.99
N LYS A 45 -17.70 10.26 6.77
CA LYS A 45 -16.48 9.51 7.08
C LYS A 45 -16.34 9.12 8.57
N LEU A 46 -17.08 9.75 9.46
CA LEU A 46 -17.15 9.45 10.90
C LEU A 46 -18.53 8.92 11.30
N GLU A 47 -19.60 9.44 10.70
CA GLU A 47 -20.97 9.02 10.99
C GLU A 47 -21.19 7.54 10.70
N LEU A 48 -20.88 7.11 9.49
CA LEU A 48 -21.17 5.77 9.01
C LEU A 48 -20.37 4.69 9.78
N PRO A 49 -19.06 4.86 10.04
CA PRO A 49 -18.33 3.99 10.95
C PRO A 49 -18.88 3.99 12.39
N ALA A 50 -19.37 5.11 12.91
CA ALA A 50 -19.96 5.18 14.25
C ALA A 50 -21.28 4.40 14.34
N LEU A 51 -22.16 4.55 13.34
CA LEU A 51 -23.41 3.77 13.21
C LEU A 51 -23.12 2.27 13.17
N TYR A 52 -22.10 1.85 12.40
CA TYR A 52 -21.73 0.45 12.30
C TYR A 52 -21.16 -0.11 13.61
N ASN A 53 -20.32 0.67 14.31
CA ASN A 53 -19.82 0.27 15.64
C ASN A 53 -20.95 0.13 16.67
N LEU A 54 -21.95 1.02 16.65
CA LEU A 54 -23.14 0.88 17.49
C LEU A 54 -23.93 -0.38 17.16
N TYR A 55 -24.11 -0.71 15.88
CA TYR A 55 -24.70 -1.99 15.48
C TYR A 55 -23.93 -3.18 16.05
N LEU A 56 -22.60 -3.22 15.90
CA LEU A 56 -21.78 -4.32 16.39
C LEU A 56 -21.90 -4.50 17.91
N ILE A 57 -21.80 -3.40 18.66
CA ILE A 57 -21.91 -3.43 20.13
C ILE A 57 -23.28 -3.98 20.56
N TYR A 58 -24.37 -3.49 19.95
CA TYR A 58 -25.72 -3.95 20.30
C TYR A 58 -26.04 -5.36 19.80
N LYS A 59 -25.39 -5.82 18.75
CA LYS A 59 -25.53 -7.20 18.24
C LYS A 59 -24.90 -8.22 19.20
N GLU A 60 -23.75 -7.87 19.79
CA GLU A 60 -22.99 -8.73 20.70
C GLU A 60 -23.81 -9.15 21.94
N ASP A 61 -24.66 -8.25 22.44
CA ASP A 61 -25.65 -8.55 23.49
C ASP A 61 -27.05 -8.66 22.88
N SER A 62 -27.42 -9.86 22.44
CA SER A 62 -28.66 -10.11 21.70
C SER A 62 -29.92 -10.10 22.57
N LYS A 63 -29.83 -9.70 23.84
CA LYS A 63 -30.98 -9.57 24.74
C LYS A 63 -31.82 -8.36 24.36
N THR A 64 -33.12 -8.42 24.63
CA THR A 64 -33.99 -7.24 24.58
C THR A 64 -33.58 -6.27 25.70
N PRO A 65 -33.37 -4.95 25.44
CA PRO A 65 -33.73 -4.17 24.24
C PRO A 65 -32.60 -3.97 23.21
N ASN A 66 -31.41 -4.52 23.43
CA ASN A 66 -30.23 -4.31 22.58
C ASN A 66 -30.41 -4.86 21.16
N ALA A 67 -31.14 -5.97 20.99
CA ALA A 67 -31.50 -6.49 19.67
C ALA A 67 -32.28 -5.47 18.81
N GLN A 68 -33.20 -4.70 19.39
CA GLN A 68 -33.96 -3.68 18.66
C GLN A 68 -33.06 -2.53 18.21
N LYS A 69 -32.11 -2.11 19.06
CA LYS A 69 -31.12 -1.09 18.71
C LYS A 69 -30.18 -1.57 17.61
N ALA A 70 -29.73 -2.82 17.65
CA ALA A 70 -28.94 -3.39 16.56
C ALA A 70 -29.70 -3.34 15.23
N SER A 71 -30.97 -3.76 15.20
CA SER A 71 -31.81 -3.67 14.00
C SER A 71 -32.01 -2.24 13.52
N LEU A 72 -32.20 -1.28 14.43
CA LEU A 72 -32.31 0.15 14.10
C LEU A 72 -31.07 0.63 13.33
N TYR A 73 -29.88 0.46 13.90
CA TYR A 73 -28.64 0.92 13.25
C TYR A 73 -28.35 0.16 11.96
N LYS A 74 -28.60 -1.16 11.91
CA LYS A 74 -28.49 -1.95 10.68
C LYS A 74 -29.36 -1.38 9.56
N ASN A 75 -30.63 -1.12 9.84
CA ASN A 75 -31.57 -0.63 8.85
C ASN A 75 -31.19 0.79 8.39
N LYS A 76 -30.80 1.65 9.33
CA LYS A 76 -30.31 3.01 9.02
C LYS A 76 -29.14 2.98 8.03
N ILE A 77 -28.14 2.13 8.28
CA ILE A 77 -26.99 1.96 7.37
C ILE A 77 -27.43 1.47 5.99
N ILE A 78 -28.30 0.46 5.92
CA ILE A 78 -28.77 -0.10 4.65
C ILE A 78 -29.61 0.89 3.85
N SER A 79 -30.40 1.75 4.50
CA SER A 79 -31.30 2.70 3.86
C SER A 79 -30.61 3.99 3.44
N GLU A 80 -29.77 4.55 4.31
CA GLU A 80 -29.14 5.86 4.08
C GLU A 80 -27.81 5.75 3.33
N TYR A 81 -27.12 4.62 3.48
CA TYR A 81 -25.80 4.38 2.86
C TYR A 81 -25.79 3.10 2.01
N PRO A 82 -26.72 2.93 1.05
CA PRO A 82 -26.97 1.65 0.37
C PRO A 82 -25.79 1.14 -0.47
N ASP A 83 -24.94 2.05 -0.96
CA ASP A 83 -23.74 1.76 -1.76
C ASP A 83 -22.47 1.64 -0.90
N SER A 84 -22.59 1.84 0.41
CA SER A 84 -21.47 1.71 1.31
C SER A 84 -21.09 0.26 1.55
N ARG A 85 -19.80 0.04 1.78
CA ARG A 85 -19.27 -1.27 2.20
C ARG A 85 -19.95 -1.80 3.47
N TYR A 86 -20.39 -0.93 4.38
CA TYR A 86 -21.11 -1.35 5.58
C TYR A 86 -22.51 -1.87 5.26
N ALA A 87 -23.24 -1.25 4.32
CA ALA A 87 -24.54 -1.76 3.86
C ALA A 87 -24.40 -3.11 3.15
N GLU A 88 -23.36 -3.29 2.33
CA GLU A 88 -23.05 -4.56 1.68
C GLU A 88 -22.83 -5.69 2.71
N LEU A 89 -21.99 -5.45 3.73
CA LEU A 89 -21.72 -6.39 4.83
C LEU A 89 -23.00 -6.78 5.59
N LEU A 90 -23.92 -5.83 5.78
CA LEU A 90 -25.15 -6.04 6.53
C LEU A 90 -26.23 -6.78 5.73
N ARG A 91 -26.19 -6.68 4.38
CA ARG A 91 -27.09 -7.41 3.46
C ARG A 91 -26.67 -8.87 3.30
N ASN A 92 -25.36 -9.14 3.20
CA ASN A 92 -24.82 -10.48 2.95
C ASN A 92 -23.85 -10.96 4.06
N PRO A 93 -24.32 -11.19 5.30
CA PRO A 93 -23.46 -11.61 6.41
C PRO A 93 -22.85 -13.02 6.24
N GLU A 94 -23.29 -13.80 5.24
CA GLU A 94 -22.86 -15.18 4.98
C GLU A 94 -22.00 -15.34 3.71
N SER A 95 -21.50 -14.27 3.08
CA SER A 95 -20.54 -14.40 1.98
C SER A 95 -19.17 -14.89 2.50
N LYS A 96 -19.12 -16.13 2.97
CA LYS A 96 -17.92 -16.83 3.39
C LYS A 96 -17.16 -17.26 2.13
N LEU A 97 -16.05 -16.59 1.88
CA LEU A 97 -14.89 -17.31 1.35
C LEU A 97 -14.57 -18.45 2.33
N ASP A 98 -14.24 -19.61 1.79
CA ASP A 98 -14.04 -20.86 2.54
C ASP A 98 -13.11 -20.66 3.75
N ASN A 99 -13.67 -20.67 4.96
CA ASN A 99 -13.13 -19.98 6.13
C ASN A 99 -12.31 -20.93 7.03
N SER A 100 -11.43 -21.73 6.44
CA SER A 100 -10.57 -22.69 7.19
C SER A 100 -9.27 -22.08 7.70
N GLU A 101 -8.87 -20.91 7.19
CA GLU A 101 -7.59 -20.27 7.53
C GLU A 101 -7.72 -19.25 8.68
N THR A 102 -6.78 -19.30 9.63
CA THR A 102 -6.74 -18.34 10.73
C THR A 102 -6.31 -16.94 10.23
N PRO A 103 -6.70 -15.85 10.92
CA PRO A 103 -6.26 -14.48 10.64
C PRO A 103 -4.75 -14.36 10.40
N LEU A 104 -3.94 -15.02 11.23
CA LEU A 104 -2.48 -15.02 11.13
C LEU A 104 -1.97 -15.80 9.91
N ALA A 105 -2.58 -16.94 9.57
CA ALA A 105 -2.20 -17.71 8.39
C ALA A 105 -2.43 -16.91 7.10
N VAL A 106 -3.57 -16.21 7.01
CA VAL A 106 -3.87 -15.32 5.89
C VAL A 106 -2.87 -14.18 5.81
N TYR A 107 -2.58 -13.50 6.92
CA TYR A 107 -1.58 -12.43 6.95
C TYR A 107 -0.23 -12.94 6.44
N ASN A 108 0.25 -14.08 6.95
CA ASN A 108 1.53 -14.65 6.55
C ASN A 108 1.57 -14.99 5.05
N ARG A 109 0.48 -15.50 4.48
CA ARG A 109 0.39 -15.78 3.04
C ARG A 109 0.44 -14.49 2.23
N LEU A 110 -0.37 -13.49 2.58
CA LEU A 110 -0.37 -12.20 1.88
C LEU A 110 0.97 -11.48 2.01
N TYR A 111 1.64 -11.62 3.15
CA TYR A 111 2.98 -11.08 3.36
C TYR A 111 4.02 -11.78 2.46
N LYS A 112 3.96 -13.11 2.29
CA LYS A 112 4.79 -13.82 1.31
C LYS A 112 4.53 -13.35 -0.12
N MET A 113 3.27 -13.07 -0.47
CA MET A 113 2.93 -12.49 -1.79
C MET A 113 3.54 -11.09 -1.96
N TYR A 114 3.51 -10.27 -0.92
CA TYR A 114 4.20 -8.97 -0.90
C TYR A 114 5.72 -9.11 -1.07
N GLU A 115 6.36 -10.07 -0.39
CA GLU A 115 7.79 -10.35 -0.55
C GLU A 115 8.13 -10.86 -1.94
N ALA A 116 7.23 -11.60 -2.58
CA ALA A 116 7.34 -12.06 -3.97
C ALA A 116 6.93 -10.98 -5.00
N GLU A 117 6.80 -9.72 -4.58
CA GLU A 117 6.41 -8.56 -5.40
C GLU A 117 5.04 -8.68 -6.10
N GLN A 118 4.16 -9.57 -5.62
CA GLN A 118 2.79 -9.74 -6.09
C GLN A 118 1.86 -8.66 -5.48
N TYR A 119 2.27 -7.40 -5.62
CA TYR A 119 1.62 -6.26 -4.96
C TYR A 119 0.17 -6.08 -5.39
N ASP A 120 -0.12 -6.27 -6.68
CA ASP A 120 -1.46 -6.22 -7.26
C ASP A 120 -2.42 -7.20 -6.57
N GLN A 121 -1.97 -8.44 -6.37
CA GLN A 121 -2.77 -9.47 -5.69
C GLN A 121 -2.98 -9.15 -4.21
N VAL A 122 -1.95 -8.66 -3.52
CA VAL A 122 -2.08 -8.23 -2.12
C VAL A 122 -3.11 -7.10 -1.99
N ILE A 123 -3.06 -6.12 -2.90
CA ILE A 123 -3.99 -4.99 -2.90
C ILE A 123 -5.43 -5.44 -3.16
N ALA A 124 -5.62 -6.40 -4.05
CA ALA A 124 -6.94 -6.95 -4.38
C ALA A 124 -7.51 -7.86 -3.27
N LEU A 125 -6.68 -8.67 -2.60
CA LEU A 125 -7.12 -9.67 -1.64
C LEU A 125 -7.33 -9.12 -0.23
N VAL A 126 -6.51 -8.16 0.21
CA VAL A 126 -6.64 -7.60 1.58
C VAL A 126 -8.06 -7.10 1.89
N PRO A 127 -8.75 -6.34 1.03
CA PRO A 127 -10.11 -5.90 1.29
C PRO A 127 -11.08 -7.04 1.61
N GLU A 128 -10.98 -8.18 0.93
CA GLU A 128 -11.84 -9.33 1.18
C GLU A 128 -11.58 -9.93 2.58
N TYR A 129 -10.32 -10.08 2.98
CA TYR A 129 -9.98 -10.58 4.31
C TYR A 129 -10.27 -9.60 5.44
N VAL A 130 -10.20 -8.30 5.19
CA VAL A 130 -10.65 -7.28 6.16
C VAL A 130 -12.17 -7.37 6.37
N LYS A 131 -12.97 -7.75 5.35
CA LYS A 131 -14.40 -8.03 5.53
C LYS A 131 -14.61 -9.23 6.46
N ILE A 132 -13.85 -10.30 6.23
CA ILE A 132 -13.97 -11.56 6.96
C ILE A 132 -13.54 -11.39 8.43
N PHE A 133 -12.42 -10.72 8.68
CA PHE A 133 -11.84 -10.55 10.01
C PHE A 133 -12.31 -9.27 10.70
N ASN A 134 -13.49 -8.76 10.36
CA ASN A 134 -14.00 -7.51 10.92
C ASN A 134 -14.00 -7.55 12.46
N GLY A 135 -13.33 -6.58 13.08
CA GLY A 135 -13.18 -6.49 14.54
C GLY A 135 -12.01 -7.30 15.12
N ASP A 136 -11.31 -8.09 14.32
CA ASP A 136 -10.09 -8.79 14.73
C ASP A 136 -8.88 -7.84 14.78
N GLU A 137 -7.98 -8.06 15.74
CA GLU A 137 -6.76 -7.28 15.90
C GLU A 137 -5.78 -7.41 14.72
N ILE A 138 -5.97 -8.40 13.83
CA ILE A 138 -5.17 -8.53 12.60
C ILE A 138 -5.50 -7.44 11.56
N VAL A 139 -6.71 -6.87 11.58
CA VAL A 139 -7.20 -6.00 10.51
C VAL A 139 -6.30 -4.78 10.27
N PRO A 140 -5.86 -4.02 11.31
CA PRO A 140 -4.90 -2.94 11.13
C PRO A 140 -3.63 -3.38 10.41
N ARG A 141 -3.15 -4.61 10.68
CA ARG A 141 -1.94 -5.17 10.08
C ARG A 141 -2.13 -5.49 8.60
N LEU A 142 -3.28 -6.05 8.23
CA LEU A 142 -3.64 -6.29 6.83
C LEU A 142 -3.76 -4.97 6.05
N GLU A 143 -4.43 -3.97 6.61
CA GLU A 143 -4.57 -2.66 5.98
C GLU A 143 -3.22 -1.95 5.81
N LEU A 144 -2.30 -2.09 6.77
CA LEU A 144 -0.94 -1.58 6.64
C LEU A 144 -0.15 -2.31 5.55
N LEU A 145 -0.28 -3.63 5.43
CA LEU A 145 0.34 -4.39 4.35
C LEU A 145 -0.17 -3.93 2.97
N LYS A 146 -1.47 -3.66 2.84
CA LYS A 146 -2.05 -3.07 1.62
C LYS A 146 -1.46 -1.69 1.32
N ALA A 147 -1.28 -0.84 2.33
CA ALA A 147 -0.64 0.47 2.16
C ALA A 147 0.79 0.35 1.63
N PHE A 148 1.56 -0.62 2.12
CA PHE A 148 2.92 -0.89 1.65
C PHE A 148 2.94 -1.40 0.20
N ALA A 149 2.09 -2.38 -0.13
CA ALA A 149 1.94 -2.88 -1.49
C ALA A 149 1.52 -1.75 -2.45
N SER A 150 0.56 -0.91 -2.04
CA SER A 150 0.10 0.24 -2.82
C SER A 150 1.23 1.25 -3.04
N GLY A 151 2.06 1.50 -2.03
CA GLY A 151 3.24 2.34 -2.16
C GLY A 151 4.24 1.82 -3.18
N ARG A 152 4.50 0.51 -3.16
CA ARG A 152 5.40 -0.15 -4.12
C ARG A 152 4.86 -0.09 -5.54
N LEU A 153 3.56 -0.23 -5.74
CA LEU A 153 2.95 -0.30 -7.07
C LEU A 153 2.63 1.10 -7.66
N TYR A 154 2.10 2.00 -6.83
CA TYR A 154 1.56 3.30 -7.26
C TYR A 154 2.39 4.51 -6.80
N GLY A 155 3.44 4.27 -6.01
CA GLY A 155 4.33 5.33 -5.53
C GLY A 155 3.88 6.01 -4.24
N PHE A 156 4.64 7.04 -3.87
CA PHE A 156 4.62 7.66 -2.54
C PHE A 156 3.26 8.22 -2.12
N GLN A 157 2.49 8.80 -3.04
CA GLN A 157 1.17 9.35 -2.71
C GLN A 157 0.16 8.25 -2.32
N ALA A 158 0.23 7.07 -2.93
CA ALA A 158 -0.60 5.94 -2.54
C ALA A 158 -0.15 5.35 -1.18
N TYR A 159 1.17 5.27 -0.95
CA TYR A 159 1.72 4.91 0.35
C TYR A 159 1.19 5.83 1.46
N LYS A 160 1.32 7.16 1.27
CA LYS A 160 0.88 8.17 2.26
C LYS A 160 -0.61 8.02 2.58
N ARG A 161 -1.46 7.99 1.55
CA ARG A 161 -2.92 7.77 1.73
C ARG A 161 -3.23 6.48 2.49
N GLY A 162 -2.50 5.41 2.22
CA GLY A 162 -2.68 4.13 2.91
C GLY A 162 -2.29 4.17 4.38
N ILE A 163 -1.12 4.73 4.73
CA ILE A 163 -0.70 4.85 6.13
C ILE A 163 -1.56 5.86 6.91
N ASP A 164 -2.01 6.94 6.26
CA ASP A 164 -2.97 7.90 6.83
C ASP A 164 -4.29 7.19 7.15
N TYR A 165 -4.80 6.37 6.22
CA TYR A 165 -6.00 5.57 6.45
C TYR A 165 -5.85 4.65 7.67
N VAL A 166 -4.72 3.95 7.81
CA VAL A 166 -4.48 3.06 8.95
C VAL A 166 -4.39 3.85 10.27
N ALA A 167 -3.68 4.98 10.25
CA ALA A 167 -3.52 5.86 11.40
C ALA A 167 -4.85 6.44 11.91
N LEU A 168 -5.75 6.80 10.99
CA LEU A 168 -7.07 7.39 11.29
C LEU A 168 -8.09 6.35 11.75
N ASN A 169 -8.12 5.17 11.11
CA ASN A 169 -9.12 4.14 11.38
C ASN A 169 -8.75 3.21 12.54
N TYR A 170 -7.45 3.03 12.84
CA TYR A 170 -6.98 2.12 13.90
C TYR A 170 -6.06 2.79 14.93
N PRO A 171 -6.33 4.04 15.34
CA PRO A 171 -5.45 4.90 16.16
C PRO A 171 -4.96 4.29 17.48
N ASN A 172 -5.73 3.33 17.97
CA ASN A 172 -5.56 2.72 19.27
C ASN A 172 -4.72 1.46 19.21
N SER A 173 -4.72 0.77 18.07
CA SER A 173 -3.88 -0.40 17.87
C SER A 173 -2.40 0.01 17.88
N GLU A 174 -1.52 -0.92 18.27
CA GLU A 174 -0.06 -0.70 18.15
C GLU A 174 0.33 -0.40 16.70
N ILE A 175 -0.35 -1.03 15.74
CA ILE A 175 -0.16 -0.81 14.31
C ILE A 175 -0.57 0.61 13.89
N GLY A 176 -1.71 1.11 14.36
CA GLY A 176 -2.17 2.47 14.05
C GLY A 176 -1.31 3.55 14.69
N LYS A 177 -0.80 3.33 15.91
CA LYS A 177 0.23 4.22 16.50
C LYS A 177 1.51 4.22 15.67
N SER A 178 1.95 3.04 15.25
CA SER A 178 3.11 2.92 14.36
C SER A 178 2.86 3.62 13.02
N ALA A 179 1.64 3.53 12.48
CA ALA A 179 1.24 4.23 11.27
C ALA A 179 1.25 5.76 11.47
N GLN A 180 0.79 6.28 12.61
CA GLN A 180 0.89 7.72 12.92
C GLN A 180 2.35 8.20 12.92
N ASP A 181 3.27 7.39 13.44
CA ASP A 181 4.70 7.72 13.40
C ASP A 181 5.26 7.66 11.98
N LEU A 182 4.80 6.71 11.15
CA LEU A 182 5.15 6.66 9.73
C LEU A 182 4.63 7.89 8.98
N VAL A 183 3.43 8.38 9.28
CA VAL A 183 2.85 9.59 8.67
C VAL A 183 3.72 10.80 8.99
N LYS A 184 4.03 11.03 10.27
CA LYS A 184 4.91 12.13 10.70
C LYS A 184 6.27 12.03 10.02
N LYS A 185 6.85 10.83 9.95
CA LYS A 185 8.12 10.58 9.27
C LYS A 185 8.04 10.92 7.79
N ALA A 186 7.01 10.45 7.08
CA ALA A 186 6.81 10.72 5.66
C ALA A 186 6.69 12.23 5.37
N GLU A 187 6.03 12.98 6.26
CA GLU A 187 5.94 14.44 6.16
C GLU A 187 7.28 15.14 6.42
N SER A 188 8.04 14.65 7.41
CA SER A 188 9.34 15.22 7.77
C SER A 188 10.46 14.89 6.78
N LEU A 189 10.41 13.70 6.15
CA LEU A 189 11.48 13.18 5.30
C LEU A 189 11.67 14.01 4.04
N LYS A 190 10.64 14.74 3.58
CA LYS A 190 10.66 15.54 2.34
C LYS A 190 11.49 14.86 1.25
N ILE A 191 11.15 13.60 0.91
CA ILE A 191 11.96 12.83 -0.04
C ILE A 191 12.14 13.68 -1.29
N PRO A 192 13.36 14.07 -1.67
CA PRO A 192 13.54 15.03 -2.75
C PRO A 192 12.89 14.51 -4.03
N GLU A 193 11.96 15.28 -4.60
CA GLU A 193 11.36 15.00 -5.91
C GLU A 193 12.22 15.56 -7.06
N VAL A 194 13.45 15.93 -6.73
CA VAL A 194 14.46 16.54 -7.60
C VAL A 194 15.62 15.56 -7.71
N TYR A 195 16.05 15.29 -8.93
CA TYR A 195 17.21 14.43 -9.17
C TYR A 195 18.50 15.10 -8.75
N LEU A 196 19.41 14.31 -8.21
CA LEU A 196 20.74 14.75 -7.84
C LEU A 196 21.60 14.89 -9.10
N PRO A 197 22.50 15.91 -9.14
CA PRO A 197 23.60 15.92 -10.09
C PRO A 197 24.40 14.63 -9.98
N GLU A 198 24.80 14.06 -11.12
CA GLU A 198 25.47 12.76 -11.16
C GLU A 198 26.99 12.85 -11.21
N ASP A 199 27.55 14.07 -11.25
CA ASP A 199 28.99 14.31 -11.26
C ASP A 199 29.63 13.82 -9.94
N GLY A 200 30.67 13.01 -10.08
CA GLY A 200 31.41 12.45 -8.94
C GLY A 200 30.69 11.31 -8.20
N LEU A 201 29.49 10.91 -8.62
CA LEU A 201 28.86 9.69 -8.10
C LEU A 201 29.61 8.45 -8.59
N THR A 202 29.55 7.37 -7.81
CA THR A 202 30.30 6.13 -8.07
C THR A 202 29.45 4.87 -8.02
N ASP A 203 28.12 5.00 -8.08
CA ASP A 203 27.20 3.87 -8.08
C ASP A 203 26.06 4.13 -9.07
N PHE A 204 26.05 3.34 -10.13
CA PHE A 204 25.15 3.46 -11.26
C PHE A 204 24.50 2.12 -11.58
N LYS A 205 23.34 2.25 -12.21
CA LYS A 205 22.51 1.15 -12.70
C LYS A 205 22.29 1.31 -14.19
N LEU A 206 22.17 0.19 -14.89
CA LEU A 206 21.64 0.16 -16.26
C LEU A 206 20.22 -0.39 -16.21
N VAL A 207 19.27 0.35 -16.76
CA VAL A 207 17.84 0.05 -16.61
C VAL A 207 17.20 -0.13 -17.99
N TYR A 208 16.46 -1.23 -18.15
CA TYR A 208 15.61 -1.52 -19.30
C TYR A 208 14.15 -1.59 -18.86
N ARG A 209 13.25 -0.96 -19.62
CA ARG A 209 11.80 -1.00 -19.37
C ARG A 209 11.14 -2.15 -20.13
N PHE A 210 10.21 -2.83 -19.49
CA PHE A 210 9.40 -3.88 -20.07
C PHE A 210 7.94 -3.72 -19.66
N ASN A 211 7.02 -4.05 -20.55
CA ASN A 211 5.65 -4.35 -20.13
C ASN A 211 5.64 -5.67 -19.34
N LYS A 212 4.72 -5.79 -18.39
CA LYS A 212 4.59 -6.95 -17.50
C LYS A 212 4.39 -8.27 -18.25
N SER A 213 3.82 -8.22 -19.45
CA SER A 213 3.58 -9.37 -20.32
C SER A 213 4.81 -9.83 -21.12
N GLU A 214 5.89 -9.04 -21.18
CA GLU A 214 7.07 -9.30 -22.02
C GLU A 214 8.09 -10.25 -21.36
N GLN A 215 7.64 -11.30 -20.66
CA GLN A 215 8.54 -12.19 -19.92
C GLN A 215 9.62 -12.82 -20.80
N SER A 216 9.28 -13.30 -22.00
CA SER A 216 10.27 -13.87 -22.92
C SER A 216 11.33 -12.86 -23.38
N ALA A 217 11.01 -11.57 -23.44
CA ALA A 217 11.99 -10.54 -23.79
C ALA A 217 12.93 -10.24 -22.62
N ILE A 218 12.43 -10.32 -21.38
CA ILE A 218 13.26 -10.27 -20.17
C ILE A 218 14.21 -11.46 -20.16
N ASP A 219 13.69 -12.68 -20.36
CA ASP A 219 14.49 -13.92 -20.34
C ASP A 219 15.60 -13.91 -21.40
N ASN A 220 15.31 -13.41 -22.60
CA ASN A 220 16.31 -13.24 -23.67
C ASN A 220 17.41 -12.25 -23.29
N LEU A 221 17.05 -11.14 -22.64
CA LEU A 221 18.04 -10.15 -22.19
C LEU A 221 18.88 -10.68 -21.02
N THR A 222 18.27 -11.38 -20.05
CA THR A 222 19.03 -11.98 -18.93
C THR A 222 19.99 -13.06 -19.41
N ALA A 223 19.61 -13.88 -20.40
CA ALA A 223 20.52 -14.85 -21.01
C ALA A 223 21.71 -14.18 -21.71
N ALA A 224 21.48 -13.06 -22.40
CA ALA A 224 22.56 -12.26 -23.00
C ALA A 224 23.49 -11.63 -21.95
N LEU A 225 22.92 -11.18 -20.83
CA LEU A 225 23.68 -10.65 -19.69
C LEU A 225 24.54 -11.74 -19.04
N ASP A 226 23.99 -12.92 -18.79
CA ASP A 226 24.73 -14.05 -18.19
C ASP A 226 25.95 -14.44 -19.06
N ASP A 227 25.75 -14.53 -20.39
CA ASP A 227 26.84 -14.81 -21.33
C ASP A 227 27.88 -13.67 -21.38
N ALA A 228 27.44 -12.41 -21.40
CA ALA A 228 28.34 -11.25 -21.39
C ALA A 228 29.16 -11.17 -20.10
N PHE A 229 28.54 -11.43 -18.94
CA PHE A 229 29.22 -11.40 -17.65
C PHE A 229 30.25 -12.51 -17.54
N ALA A 230 29.93 -13.72 -18.04
CA ALA A 230 30.87 -14.83 -18.06
C ALA A 230 32.08 -14.56 -18.98
N LYS A 231 31.86 -14.03 -20.19
CA LYS A 231 32.94 -13.77 -21.17
C LYS A 231 33.91 -12.68 -20.73
N ALA A 232 33.41 -11.64 -20.07
CA ALA A 232 34.21 -10.49 -19.67
C ALA A 232 34.63 -10.53 -18.18
N GLU A 233 34.33 -11.64 -17.48
CA GLU A 233 34.58 -11.83 -16.05
C GLU A 233 34.01 -10.69 -15.19
N TYR A 234 32.84 -10.17 -15.57
CA TYR A 234 32.17 -9.12 -14.82
C TYR A 234 31.48 -9.69 -13.58
N SER A 235 31.57 -8.95 -12.47
CA SER A 235 30.91 -9.27 -11.20
C SER A 235 29.54 -8.58 -11.04
N PHE A 236 28.96 -8.09 -12.14
CA PHE A 236 27.66 -7.44 -12.13
C PHE A 236 26.53 -8.41 -11.78
N THR A 237 25.45 -7.86 -11.24
CA THR A 237 24.22 -8.61 -10.93
C THR A 237 23.02 -7.90 -11.54
N TYR A 238 21.89 -8.57 -11.67
CA TYR A 238 20.65 -7.94 -12.11
C TYR A 238 19.45 -8.35 -11.26
N SER A 239 18.42 -7.49 -11.26
CA SER A 239 17.11 -7.74 -10.69
C SER A 239 16.01 -7.35 -11.67
N THR A 240 14.83 -7.95 -11.51
CA THR A 240 13.61 -7.49 -12.20
C THR A 240 12.69 -6.89 -11.16
N ASP A 241 12.53 -5.58 -11.20
CA ASP A 241 11.76 -4.82 -10.21
C ASP A 241 10.36 -4.54 -10.76
N VAL A 242 9.30 -4.77 -9.97
CA VAL A 242 7.95 -4.27 -10.32
C VAL A 242 7.94 -2.74 -10.28
N TYR A 243 7.61 -2.10 -11.41
CA TYR A 243 7.62 -0.65 -11.51
C TYR A 243 6.25 -0.03 -11.29
N ASN A 244 5.26 -0.46 -12.05
CA ASN A 244 3.87 -0.05 -11.90
C ASN A 244 2.97 -1.22 -12.33
N GLU A 245 1.67 -0.98 -12.47
CA GLU A 245 0.70 -2.03 -12.86
C GLU A 245 1.04 -2.72 -14.18
N ASN A 246 1.65 -1.97 -15.10
CA ASN A 246 1.85 -2.38 -16.48
C ASN A 246 3.32 -2.69 -16.79
N GLU A 247 4.26 -2.19 -16.00
CA GLU A 247 5.68 -2.21 -16.32
C GLU A 247 6.54 -2.86 -15.24
N LYS A 248 7.62 -3.50 -15.70
CA LYS A 248 8.76 -3.98 -14.91
C LYS A 248 10.03 -3.29 -15.41
N LEU A 249 11.03 -3.19 -14.52
CA LEU A 249 12.36 -2.74 -14.88
C LEU A 249 13.35 -3.89 -14.70
N LEU A 250 14.09 -4.25 -15.75
CA LEU A 250 15.29 -5.06 -15.58
C LEU A 250 16.44 -4.10 -15.26
N VAL A 251 17.08 -4.32 -14.12
CA VAL A 251 18.07 -3.42 -13.54
C VAL A 251 19.36 -4.18 -13.36
N ILE A 252 20.43 -3.71 -13.99
CA ILE A 252 21.78 -4.23 -13.81
C ILE A 252 22.50 -3.32 -12.80
N HIS A 253 23.16 -3.93 -11.82
CA HIS A 253 23.83 -3.27 -10.70
C HIS A 253 25.36 -3.45 -10.79
N GLY A 254 26.08 -2.58 -10.07
CA GLY A 254 27.52 -2.72 -9.85
C GLY A 254 28.42 -1.83 -10.73
N PHE A 255 27.87 -0.81 -11.37
CA PHE A 255 28.67 0.11 -12.18
C PHE A 255 29.22 1.26 -11.34
N ASN A 256 30.54 1.49 -11.43
CA ASN A 256 31.17 2.62 -10.75
C ASN A 256 31.05 3.95 -11.51
N THR A 257 30.57 3.93 -12.75
CA THR A 257 30.42 5.13 -13.58
C THR A 257 29.19 5.04 -14.50
N LYS A 258 28.60 6.20 -14.83
CA LYS A 258 27.52 6.29 -15.83
C LYS A 258 27.95 5.77 -17.19
N LEU A 259 29.19 6.08 -17.59
CA LEU A 259 29.75 5.65 -18.88
C LEU A 259 29.93 4.13 -18.93
N GLY A 260 30.37 3.50 -17.84
CA GLY A 260 30.46 2.04 -17.76
C GLY A 260 29.11 1.34 -17.92
N ALA A 261 28.07 1.87 -17.26
CA ALA A 261 26.70 1.38 -17.44
C ALA A 261 26.22 1.53 -18.90
N LYS A 262 26.43 2.71 -19.51
CA LYS A 262 26.09 2.94 -20.94
C LYS A 262 26.87 2.00 -21.86
N GLY A 263 28.15 1.80 -21.61
CA GLY A 263 29.02 0.95 -22.42
C GLY A 263 28.55 -0.51 -22.47
N LEU A 264 28.03 -1.06 -21.36
CA LEU A 264 27.42 -2.39 -21.40
C LEU A 264 26.17 -2.42 -22.31
N GLY A 265 25.32 -1.39 -22.23
CA GLY A 265 24.16 -1.28 -23.11
C GLY A 265 24.55 -1.21 -24.59
N GLU A 266 25.58 -0.44 -24.93
CA GLU A 266 26.13 -0.34 -26.30
C GLU A 266 26.72 -1.68 -26.76
N LEU A 267 27.41 -2.40 -25.87
CA LEU A 267 27.98 -3.71 -26.15
C LEU A 267 26.89 -4.71 -26.55
N LEU A 268 25.79 -4.74 -25.79
CA LEU A 268 24.65 -5.65 -26.02
C LEU A 268 23.83 -5.31 -27.27
N GLN A 269 23.91 -4.08 -27.76
CA GLN A 269 23.22 -3.64 -28.98
C GLN A 269 23.89 -4.11 -30.27
N LYS A 270 25.17 -4.48 -30.22
CA LYS A 270 26.01 -4.68 -31.42
C LYS A 270 26.11 -6.15 -31.84
N PRO A 271 25.59 -6.53 -33.04
CA PRO A 271 25.73 -7.89 -33.58
C PRO A 271 27.18 -8.37 -33.70
N GLU A 272 28.14 -7.46 -33.92
CA GLU A 272 29.56 -7.81 -33.95
C GLU A 272 30.09 -8.40 -32.62
N ASN A 273 29.42 -8.10 -31.50
CA ASN A 273 29.75 -8.65 -30.18
C ASN A 273 28.99 -9.95 -29.87
N GLY A 274 28.17 -10.45 -30.81
CA GLY A 274 27.34 -11.63 -30.62
C GLY A 274 25.98 -11.38 -29.97
N TYR A 275 25.57 -10.10 -29.81
CA TYR A 275 24.30 -9.70 -29.20
C TYR A 275 23.48 -8.82 -30.15
N ASN A 276 22.16 -8.77 -29.98
CA ASN A 276 21.31 -7.90 -30.80
C ASN A 276 20.13 -7.35 -29.98
N ILE A 277 20.45 -6.76 -28.83
CA ILE A 277 19.45 -6.21 -27.89
C ILE A 277 19.13 -4.78 -28.31
N SER A 278 18.18 -4.60 -29.25
CA SER A 278 17.77 -3.26 -29.74
C SER A 278 16.91 -2.45 -28.76
N ARG A 279 16.62 -2.99 -27.57
CA ARG A 279 15.78 -2.31 -26.58
C ARG A 279 16.49 -1.08 -26.00
N PRO A 280 15.81 0.08 -25.87
CA PRO A 280 16.38 1.24 -25.21
C PRO A 280 16.74 0.97 -23.75
N TYR A 281 17.83 1.58 -23.30
CA TYR A 281 18.30 1.52 -21.91
C TYR A 281 18.61 2.91 -21.38
N ILE A 282 18.69 3.01 -20.05
CA ILE A 282 19.03 4.24 -19.35
C ILE A 282 20.07 3.93 -18.27
N ALA A 283 21.17 4.67 -18.25
CA ALA A 283 22.14 4.63 -17.16
C ALA A 283 21.75 5.68 -16.10
N ILE A 284 21.52 5.23 -14.87
CA ILE A 284 20.94 6.05 -13.79
C ILE A 284 21.80 5.91 -12.53
N ALA A 285 22.14 7.01 -11.86
CA ALA A 285 22.75 6.92 -10.55
C ALA A 285 21.83 6.21 -9.54
N THR A 286 22.37 5.37 -8.65
CA THR A 286 21.56 4.60 -7.70
C THR A 286 20.66 5.50 -6.84
N GLU A 287 21.12 6.68 -6.44
CA GLU A 287 20.30 7.63 -5.66
C GLU A 287 19.11 8.18 -6.48
N ASN A 288 19.33 8.50 -7.75
CA ASN A 288 18.24 8.93 -8.65
C ASN A 288 17.27 7.79 -8.94
N TYR A 289 17.76 6.55 -9.05
CA TYR A 289 16.90 5.38 -9.21
C TYR A 289 15.94 5.18 -8.02
N LYS A 290 16.39 5.45 -6.79
CA LYS A 290 15.52 5.42 -5.60
C LYS A 290 14.40 6.45 -5.71
N ILE A 291 14.70 7.69 -6.12
CA ILE A 291 13.71 8.74 -6.34
C ILE A 291 12.69 8.31 -7.40
N ILE A 292 13.18 7.76 -8.51
CA ILE A 292 12.34 7.24 -9.60
C ILE A 292 11.37 6.15 -9.13
N GLN A 293 11.83 5.23 -8.28
CA GLN A 293 10.99 4.16 -7.73
C GLN A 293 9.95 4.69 -6.75
N VAL A 294 10.31 5.66 -5.91
CA VAL A 294 9.40 6.28 -4.94
C VAL A 294 8.30 7.07 -5.64
N TYR A 295 8.64 7.85 -6.66
CA TYR A 295 7.71 8.76 -7.33
C TYR A 295 7.14 8.25 -8.65
N LYS A 296 7.55 7.06 -9.09
CA LYS A 296 7.18 6.50 -10.40
C LYS A 296 7.44 7.49 -11.53
N SER A 297 8.63 8.09 -11.51
CA SER A 297 8.97 9.27 -12.32
C SER A 297 10.05 9.00 -13.38
N LEU A 298 10.11 7.80 -13.97
CA LEU A 298 11.18 7.43 -14.90
C LEU A 298 11.13 8.29 -16.17
N ASP A 299 9.93 8.62 -16.65
CA ASP A 299 9.74 9.50 -17.80
C ASP A 299 10.25 10.92 -17.55
N LYS A 300 9.96 11.46 -16.35
CA LYS A 300 10.46 12.77 -15.90
C LYS A 300 11.99 12.78 -15.86
N TYR A 301 12.61 11.78 -15.24
CA TYR A 301 14.08 11.63 -15.23
C TYR A 301 14.65 11.61 -16.65
N THR A 302 14.04 10.83 -17.54
CA THR A 302 14.50 10.69 -18.94
C THR A 302 14.35 11.98 -19.73
N ALA A 303 13.43 12.88 -19.35
CA ALA A 303 13.26 14.18 -19.98
C ALA A 303 14.26 15.23 -19.43
N GLU A 304 14.51 15.21 -18.12
CA GLU A 304 15.32 16.22 -17.43
C GLU A 304 16.84 15.95 -17.51
N MET A 305 17.25 14.69 -17.57
CA MET A 305 18.66 14.27 -17.44
C MET A 305 19.30 13.84 -18.77
N LYS A 306 18.79 14.38 -19.89
CA LYS A 306 19.34 14.17 -21.24
C LYS A 306 20.69 14.83 -21.44
#